data_AF-A0A1G6XWB3-F1
#
_entry.id   AF-A0A1G6XWB3-F1
#
_cell.length_a   1.000
_cell.length_b   1.000
_cell.length_c   1.000
_cell.angle_alpha   90.00
_cell.angle_beta   90.00
_cell.angle_gamma   90.00
#
_symmetry.space_group_name_H-M   'P 1'
#
loop_
_entity.id
_entity.type
_entity.pdbx_description
1 polymer ?
#
loop_
_entity_poly.entity_id
_entity_poly.type
_entity_poly.pdbx_seq_one_letter_code
_entity_poly.pdbx_strand_id
1 'polypeptide(L)'
;MPGPPVSVGCAVTVSPGAAGPPDSGVIMTVLPPFISAGGMPLATTGSLCQMVNSVSGAPYPLPIGSAGGSTVVTVEGKALVRMGDMIPSGSGIMTILGPPAAPWITDQGAP
;
A
#
# COMPACT_ATOMS: atom_id res chain seq x y z
N MET A 1 4.36 7.25 8.26
CA MET A 1 4.54 7.26 9.73
C MET A 1 5.43 6.10 10.11
N PRO A 2 6.12 6.10 11.26
CA PRO A 2 6.74 4.88 11.75
C PRO A 2 5.71 3.76 11.87
N GLY A 3 6.05 2.57 11.39
CA GLY A 3 5.09 1.47 11.37
C GLY A 3 5.66 0.18 10.79
N PRO A 4 4.97 -0.94 11.02
CA PRO A 4 5.37 -2.21 10.47
C PRO A 4 5.06 -2.27 8.96
N PRO A 5 5.94 -2.89 8.15
CA PRO A 5 5.73 -2.99 6.73
C PRO A 5 4.57 -3.94 6.39
N VAL A 6 3.93 -3.69 5.26
CA VAL A 6 2.86 -4.53 4.71
C VAL A 6 3.32 -5.30 3.47
N SER A 7 2.49 -6.21 2.99
CA SER A 7 2.77 -7.07 1.83
C SER A 7 1.47 -7.39 1.07
N VAL A 8 1.56 -8.34 0.14
CA VAL A 8 0.42 -8.96 -0.55
C VAL A 8 -0.62 -9.41 0.47
N GLY A 9 -1.90 -9.14 0.17
CA GLY A 9 -3.03 -9.42 1.04
C GLY A 9 -3.37 -8.32 2.04
N CYS A 10 -2.55 -7.28 2.17
CA CYS A 10 -2.88 -6.10 2.97
C CYS A 10 -4.13 -5.41 2.42
N ALA A 11 -5.11 -5.16 3.27
CA ALA A 11 -6.29 -4.37 2.94
C ALA A 11 -5.92 -2.89 2.78
N VAL A 12 -6.55 -2.26 1.80
CA VAL A 12 -6.41 -0.85 1.48
C VAL A 12 -7.77 -0.24 1.18
N THR A 13 -7.91 1.06 1.43
CA THR A 13 -9.07 1.85 1.02
C THR A 13 -8.63 3.13 0.36
N VAL A 14 -9.29 3.56 -0.72
CA VAL A 14 -9.03 4.85 -1.37
C VAL A 14 -10.24 5.76 -1.25
N SER A 15 -10.02 7.01 -0.80
CA SER A 15 -11.08 8.00 -0.64
C SER A 15 -10.61 9.38 -1.15
N PRO A 16 -11.35 10.03 -2.07
CA PRO A 16 -12.51 9.50 -2.80
C PRO A 16 -12.15 8.26 -3.64
N GLY A 17 -13.11 7.33 -3.79
CA GLY A 17 -13.00 6.22 -4.73
C GLY A 17 -13.23 6.67 -6.17
N ALA A 18 -13.10 5.74 -7.12
CA ALA A 18 -13.20 6.04 -8.54
C ALA A 18 -14.57 6.61 -8.95
N ALA A 19 -15.63 6.28 -8.18
CA ALA A 19 -16.98 6.79 -8.38
C ALA A 19 -17.42 7.83 -7.34
N GLY A 20 -16.50 8.31 -6.49
CA GLY A 20 -16.79 9.25 -5.40
C GLY A 20 -16.72 8.60 -4.02
N PRO A 21 -17.67 7.70 -3.65
CA PRO A 21 -17.61 6.97 -2.38
C PRO A 21 -16.31 6.14 -2.25
N PRO A 22 -15.82 5.85 -1.03
CA PRO A 22 -14.56 5.13 -0.84
C PRO A 22 -14.57 3.72 -1.43
N ASP A 23 -13.51 3.37 -2.15
CA ASP A 23 -13.31 2.04 -2.73
C ASP A 23 -12.36 1.23 -1.84
N SER A 24 -12.54 -0.09 -1.78
CA SER A 24 -11.74 -1.00 -0.95
C SER A 24 -10.98 -1.99 -1.83
N GLY A 25 -9.86 -2.50 -1.35
CA GLY A 25 -9.07 -3.47 -2.10
C GLY A 25 -8.02 -4.14 -1.26
N VAL A 26 -7.17 -4.90 -1.94
CA VAL A 26 -6.02 -5.56 -1.35
C VAL A 26 -4.79 -5.37 -2.23
N ILE A 27 -3.61 -5.29 -1.61
CA ILE A 27 -2.34 -5.37 -2.35
C ILE A 27 -2.26 -6.76 -2.97
N MET A 28 -2.22 -6.83 -4.30
CA MET A 28 -2.20 -8.09 -5.04
C MET A 28 -0.79 -8.44 -5.53
N THR A 29 0.01 -7.43 -5.90
CA THR A 29 1.33 -7.66 -6.48
C THR A 29 2.36 -6.69 -5.91
N VAL A 30 3.48 -7.23 -5.43
CA VAL A 30 4.69 -6.46 -5.11
C VAL A 30 5.67 -6.63 -6.27
N LEU A 31 6.06 -5.51 -6.89
CA LEU A 31 6.90 -5.52 -8.09
C LEU A 31 8.39 -5.64 -7.71
N PRO A 32 9.19 -6.43 -8.44
CA PRO A 32 10.64 -6.43 -8.27
C PRO A 32 11.26 -5.04 -8.54
N PRO A 33 12.44 -4.77 -7.97
CA PRO A 33 13.09 -5.53 -6.89
C PRO A 33 12.35 -5.31 -5.55
N PHE A 34 12.33 -6.35 -4.70
CA PHE A 34 11.73 -6.29 -3.37
C PHE A 34 12.65 -6.93 -2.34
N ILE A 35 12.54 -6.45 -1.10
CA ILE A 35 13.06 -7.13 0.08
C ILE A 35 11.97 -8.03 0.66
N SER A 36 12.34 -9.06 1.42
CA SER A 36 11.36 -9.92 2.08
C SER A 36 11.55 -9.97 3.58
N ALA A 37 10.47 -10.19 4.31
CA ALA A 37 10.49 -10.48 5.75
C ALA A 37 9.56 -11.65 6.04
N GLY A 38 10.03 -12.63 6.82
CA GLY A 38 9.26 -13.87 7.05
C GLY A 38 8.92 -14.63 5.76
N GLY A 39 9.72 -14.46 4.70
CA GLY A 39 9.47 -15.05 3.37
C GLY A 39 8.45 -14.28 2.50
N MET A 40 7.86 -13.19 2.99
CA MET A 40 6.90 -12.38 2.23
C MET A 40 7.58 -11.14 1.61
N PRO A 41 7.30 -10.81 0.32
CA PRO A 41 7.85 -9.61 -0.32
C PRO A 41 7.22 -8.35 0.26
N LEU A 42 8.01 -7.38 0.73
CA LEU A 42 7.48 -6.17 1.34
C LEU A 42 7.00 -5.18 0.28
N ALA A 43 5.80 -4.64 0.49
CA ALA A 43 5.20 -3.70 -0.45
C ALA A 43 5.96 -2.37 -0.48
N THR A 44 6.18 -1.87 -1.69
CA THR A 44 6.75 -0.56 -1.96
C THR A 44 5.79 0.28 -2.79
N THR A 45 6.07 1.59 -2.89
CA THR A 45 5.37 2.45 -3.85
C THR A 45 5.46 1.86 -5.26
N GLY A 46 4.36 1.93 -6.00
CA GLY A 46 4.19 1.23 -7.28
C GLY A 46 3.71 -0.22 -7.19
N SER A 47 3.61 -0.83 -6.00
CA SER A 47 2.90 -2.12 -5.84
C SER A 47 1.46 -2.00 -6.33
N LEU A 48 0.87 -3.09 -6.84
CA LEU A 48 -0.46 -3.07 -7.44
C LEU A 48 -1.52 -3.57 -6.46
N CYS A 49 -2.57 -2.80 -6.31
CA CYS A 49 -3.77 -3.18 -5.58
C CYS A 49 -4.84 -3.67 -6.55
N GLN A 50 -5.56 -4.72 -6.16
CA GLN A 50 -6.84 -5.06 -6.75
C GLN A 50 -7.93 -4.36 -5.94
N MET A 51 -8.46 -3.29 -6.52
CA MET A 51 -9.54 -2.51 -5.92
C MET A 51 -10.89 -3.04 -6.40
N VAL A 52 -11.92 -2.79 -5.60
CA VAL A 52 -13.32 -3.03 -5.93
C VAL A 52 -14.04 -1.70 -5.79
N ASN A 53 -14.63 -1.24 -6.88
CA ASN A 53 -15.42 -0.03 -6.86
C ASN A 53 -16.67 -0.26 -5.99
N SER A 54 -16.88 0.59 -5.00
CA SER A 54 -17.95 0.48 -4.00
C SER A 54 -19.34 0.66 -4.58
N VAL A 55 -19.47 1.36 -5.71
CA VAL A 55 -20.77 1.63 -6.35
C VAL A 55 -21.14 0.52 -7.34
N SER A 56 -20.21 0.13 -8.22
CA SER A 56 -20.46 -0.84 -9.28
C SER A 56 -20.09 -2.29 -8.92
N GLY A 57 -19.29 -2.49 -7.86
CA GLY A 57 -18.68 -3.79 -7.53
C GLY A 57 -17.60 -4.23 -8.52
N ALA A 58 -17.29 -3.44 -9.55
CA ALA A 58 -16.34 -3.82 -10.58
C ALA A 58 -14.91 -3.78 -10.03
N PRO A 59 -14.10 -4.83 -10.28
CA PRO A 59 -12.70 -4.82 -9.91
C PRO A 59 -11.88 -3.92 -10.84
N TYR A 60 -10.88 -3.24 -10.31
CA TYR A 60 -9.92 -2.47 -11.10
C TYR A 60 -8.53 -2.44 -10.45
N PRO A 61 -7.45 -2.42 -11.25
CA PRO A 61 -6.11 -2.29 -10.70
C PRO A 61 -5.83 -0.84 -10.31
N LEU A 62 -5.13 -0.64 -9.19
CA LEU A 62 -4.62 0.67 -8.77
C LEU A 62 -3.19 0.55 -8.23
N PRO A 63 -2.20 1.17 -8.88
CA PRO A 63 -0.85 1.28 -8.31
C PRO A 63 -0.85 2.15 -7.04
N ILE A 64 -0.07 1.76 -6.04
CA ILE A 64 0.26 2.61 -4.89
C ILE A 64 1.08 3.80 -5.39
N GLY A 65 0.65 5.02 -5.06
CA GLY A 65 1.33 6.25 -5.46
C GLY A 65 2.76 6.37 -4.94
N SER A 66 3.51 7.34 -5.48
CA SER A 66 4.95 7.48 -5.23
C SER A 66 5.31 8.26 -3.95
N ALA A 67 4.34 8.88 -3.27
CA ALA A 67 4.56 9.76 -2.11
C ALA A 67 3.75 9.32 -0.88
N GLY A 68 4.25 9.55 0.33
CA GLY A 68 3.58 9.21 1.60
C GLY A 68 3.96 7.84 2.19
N GLY A 69 4.88 7.12 1.56
CA GLY A 69 5.52 5.92 2.12
C GLY A 69 6.73 6.27 3.00
N SER A 70 7.67 5.35 3.21
CA SER A 70 8.91 5.66 3.94
C SER A 70 9.84 6.61 3.20
N THR A 71 10.29 7.66 3.88
CA THR A 71 11.36 8.54 3.40
C THR A 71 12.77 7.99 3.65
N VAL A 72 12.91 6.96 4.48
CA VAL A 72 14.21 6.42 4.90
C VAL A 72 14.48 5.05 4.31
N VAL A 73 13.46 4.17 4.29
CA VAL A 73 13.60 2.81 3.77
C VAL A 73 13.03 2.75 2.36
N THR A 74 13.92 2.63 1.39
CA THR A 74 13.55 2.52 -0.03
C THR A 74 14.20 1.29 -0.65
N VAL A 75 13.55 0.74 -1.67
CA VAL A 75 14.09 -0.33 -2.53
C VAL A 75 14.10 0.21 -3.95
N GLU A 76 15.29 0.42 -4.52
CA GLU A 76 15.45 1.03 -5.85
C GLU A 76 14.69 2.38 -5.99
N GLY A 77 14.74 3.21 -4.94
CA GLY A 77 14.04 4.49 -4.91
C GLY A 77 12.52 4.41 -4.69
N LYS A 78 11.94 3.20 -4.57
CA LYS A 78 10.53 3.02 -4.18
C LYS A 78 10.42 2.94 -2.67
N ALA A 79 9.59 3.78 -2.08
CA ALA A 79 9.42 3.86 -0.64
C ALA A 79 8.70 2.64 -0.08
N LEU A 80 9.16 2.13 1.07
CA LEU A 80 8.50 1.04 1.79
C LEU A 80 7.10 1.49 2.27
N VAL A 81 6.11 0.63 2.12
CA VAL A 81 4.72 0.88 2.55
C VAL A 81 4.47 0.24 3.89
N ARG A 82 3.86 1.00 4.82
CA ARG A 82 3.59 0.58 6.19
C ARG A 82 2.11 0.68 6.51
N MET A 83 1.71 -0.06 7.53
CA MET A 83 0.37 0.08 8.10
C MET A 83 0.15 1.51 8.57
N GLY A 84 -0.99 2.11 8.22
CA GLY A 84 -1.35 3.48 8.56
C GLY A 84 -0.78 4.55 7.63
N ASP A 85 0.01 4.19 6.61
CA ASP A 85 0.42 5.17 5.60
C ASP A 85 -0.80 5.69 4.82
N MET A 86 -0.75 6.98 4.47
CA MET A 86 -1.74 7.70 3.67
C MET A 86 -1.06 8.18 2.40
N ILE A 87 -1.35 7.52 1.29
CA ILE A 87 -0.59 7.63 0.04
C ILE A 87 -1.52 8.16 -1.05
N PRO A 88 -1.30 9.38 -1.60
CA PRO A 88 -2.04 9.86 -2.76
C PRO A 88 -1.94 8.87 -3.92
N SER A 89 -3.06 8.27 -4.31
CA SER A 89 -3.12 7.18 -5.30
C SER A 89 -4.42 7.28 -6.11
N GLY A 90 -4.31 7.40 -7.43
CA GLY A 90 -5.47 7.47 -8.31
C GLY A 90 -6.38 8.66 -8.00
N SER A 91 -7.64 8.39 -7.67
CA SER A 91 -8.68 9.39 -7.42
C SER A 91 -8.62 10.06 -6.03
N GLY A 92 -7.81 9.54 -5.10
CA GLY A 92 -7.84 10.01 -3.72
C GLY A 92 -6.63 9.58 -2.89
N ILE A 93 -6.83 9.55 -1.57
CA ILE A 93 -5.82 9.09 -0.62
C ILE A 93 -6.06 7.62 -0.32
N MET A 94 -5.06 6.78 -0.62
CA MET A 94 -5.05 5.38 -0.23
C MET A 94 -4.56 5.26 1.22
N THR A 95 -5.40 4.70 2.08
CA THR A 95 -5.05 4.36 3.45
C THR A 95 -4.68 2.88 3.52
N ILE A 96 -3.53 2.59 4.11
CA ILE A 96 -3.03 1.22 4.31
C ILE A 96 -3.55 0.69 5.65
N LEU A 97 -4.40 -0.34 5.61
CA LEU A 97 -5.13 -0.80 6.81
C LEU A 97 -4.47 -1.99 7.51
N GLY A 98 -3.83 -2.89 6.77
CA GLY A 98 -3.19 -4.10 7.29
C GLY A 98 -3.92 -5.40 6.92
N PRO A 99 -3.54 -6.56 7.48
CA PRO A 99 -2.57 -6.71 8.57
C PRO A 99 -1.12 -6.45 8.13
N PRO A 100 -0.20 -6.16 9.08
CA PRO A 100 1.23 -6.09 8.80
C PRO A 100 1.79 -7.44 8.35
N ALA A 101 2.78 -7.41 7.47
CA ALA A 101 3.49 -8.61 7.00
C ALA A 101 4.53 -9.09 8.02
N ALA A 102 5.18 -8.14 8.69
CA ALA A 102 6.20 -8.42 9.70
C ALA A 102 5.99 -7.50 10.91
N PRO A 103 5.09 -7.84 11.85
CA PRO A 103 4.80 -7.01 13.02
C PRO A 103 5.99 -6.83 13.97
N TRP A 104 7.02 -7.68 13.87
CA TRP A 104 8.28 -7.56 14.60
C TRP A 104 9.30 -6.62 13.95
N ILE A 105 8.99 -6.06 12.77
CA ILE A 105 9.79 -5.03 12.11
C ILE A 105 9.03 -3.72 12.22
N THR A 106 9.71 -2.64 12.60
CA THR A 106 9.15 -1.30 12.53
C THR A 106 10.11 -0.42 11.76
N ASP A 107 9.65 0.11 10.63
CA ASP A 107 10.35 1.20 9.97
C ASP A 107 10.07 2.49 10.75
N GLN A 108 11.12 3.21 11.13
CA GLN A 108 11.06 4.46 11.90
C GLN A 108 11.11 5.71 11.01
N GLY A 109 11.11 5.56 9.69
CA GLY A 109 11.13 6.68 8.74
C GLY A 109 9.89 7.56 8.82
N ALA A 110 10.06 8.86 8.60
CA ALA A 110 8.93 9.76 8.40
C ALA A 110 8.12 9.35 7.14
N PRO A 111 6.80 9.61 7.12
CA PRO A 111 6.01 9.57 5.88
C PRO A 111 6.49 10.59 4.83
#